data_AF-A0A7J4UYW5-F1
#
_entry.id   AF-A0A7J4UYW5-F1
#
_cell.length_a   1.000
_cell.length_b   1.000
_cell.length_c   1.000
_cell.angle_alpha   90.00
_cell.angle_beta   90.00
_cell.angle_gamma   90.00
#
_symmetry.space_group_name_H-M   'P 1'
#
loop_
_entity.id
_entity.type
_entity.pdbx_description
1 polymer ?
#
loop_
_entity_poly.entity_id
_entity_poly.type
_entity_poly.pdbx_seq_one_letter_code
_entity_poly.pdbx_strand_id
1 'polypeptide(L)' 'MKCKNCGSENPDGKKFCGDCGKELGEAPVAAEGDPGRKCSSCGRDLDMETNVCPYCGHWVKRSMFG' A
#
# COMPACT_ATOMS: atom_id res chain seq x y z
N MET A 1 -6.70 9.34 21.13
CA MET A 1 -7.94 8.82 20.49
C MET A 1 -8.77 7.87 21.37
N LYS A 2 -10.11 7.95 21.29
CA LYS A 2 -11.04 7.05 22.00
C LYS A 2 -11.34 5.79 21.16
N CYS A 3 -11.26 4.61 21.77
CA CYS A 3 -11.59 3.36 21.09
C CYS A 3 -13.09 3.30 20.77
N LYS A 4 -13.45 3.09 19.50
CA LYS A 4 -14.85 2.93 19.08
C LYS A 4 -15.48 1.59 19.54
N ASN A 5 -14.66 0.62 19.95
CA ASN A 5 -15.13 -0.70 20.37
C ASN A 5 -15.40 -0.78 21.88
N CYS A 6 -14.42 -0.42 22.72
CA CYS A 6 -14.56 -0.53 24.18
C CYS A 6 -14.69 0.84 24.90
N GLY A 7 -14.47 1.95 24.21
CA GLY A 7 -14.56 3.29 24.80
C GLY A 7 -13.31 3.76 25.54
N SER A 8 -12.28 2.93 25.69
CA SER A 8 -11.03 3.29 26.40
C SER A 8 -10.29 4.42 25.68
N GLU A 9 -9.67 5.33 26.44
CA GLU A 9 -8.79 6.36 25.90
C GLU A 9 -7.42 5.78 25.58
N ASN A 10 -6.92 6.07 24.38
CA ASN A 10 -5.62 5.61 23.91
C ASN A 10 -4.80 6.82 23.41
N PRO A 11 -3.47 6.81 23.56
CA PRO A 11 -2.63 7.87 23.02
C PRO A 11 -2.69 7.90 21.49
N ASP A 12 -2.48 9.07 20.91
CA ASP A 12 -2.49 9.26 19.46
C ASP A 12 -1.36 8.48 18.76
N GLY A 13 -1.60 8.05 17.53
CA GLY A 13 -0.67 7.21 16.75
C GLY A 13 -0.61 5.73 17.15
N LYS A 14 -1.42 5.26 18.12
CA LYS A 14 -1.53 3.83 18.43
C LYS A 14 -2.30 3.09 17.33
N LYS A 15 -1.75 1.97 16.87
CA LYS A 15 -2.38 1.10 15.85
C LYS A 15 -3.49 0.23 16.44
N PHE A 16 -3.33 -0.20 17.69
CA PHE A 16 -4.25 -1.08 18.41
C PHE A 16 -4.58 -0.51 19.78
N CYS A 17 -5.78 -0.84 20.29
CA CYS A 17 -6.19 -0.50 21.63
C CYS A 17 -5.43 -1.33 22.66
N GLY A 18 -4.81 -0.68 23.64
CA GLY A 18 -4.05 -1.38 24.68
C GLY A 18 -4.92 -2.17 25.67
N ASP A 19 -6.23 -1.96 25.64
CA ASP A 19 -7.17 -2.54 26.60
C ASP A 19 -7.94 -3.72 26.00
N CYS A 20 -8.49 -3.57 24.78
CA CYS A 20 -9.28 -4.61 24.12
C CYS A 20 -8.61 -5.21 22.87
N GLY A 21 -7.45 -4.70 22.44
CA GLY A 21 -6.72 -5.17 21.26
C GLY A 21 -7.32 -4.76 19.90
N LYS A 22 -8.49 -4.09 19.86
CA LYS A 22 -9.11 -3.67 18.60
C LYS A 22 -8.27 -2.59 17.89
N GLU A 23 -8.18 -2.67 16.57
CA GLU A 23 -7.57 -1.64 15.74
C GLU A 23 -8.22 -0.27 15.95
N LEU A 24 -7.37 0.74 16.12
CA LEU A 24 -7.73 2.14 16.25
C LEU A 24 -7.37 2.82 14.91
N GLY A 25 -8.24 2.70 13.90
CA GLY A 25 -7.98 3.34 12.58
C GLY A 25 -7.73 4.84 12.73
N GLU A 26 -6.91 5.52 11.94
CA GLU A 26 -6.16 5.17 10.73
C GLU A 26 -4.72 5.63 10.97
N ALA A 27 -3.72 4.76 10.76
CA ALA A 27 -2.44 5.31 10.34
C ALA A 27 -2.67 5.74 8.89
N PRO A 28 -2.48 7.02 8.50
CA PRO A 28 -2.09 7.28 7.14
C PRO A 28 -0.70 6.66 7.02
N VAL A 29 -0.66 5.37 6.68
CA VAL A 29 0.44 4.91 5.87
C VAL A 29 0.19 5.65 4.58
N ALA A 30 0.83 6.81 4.44
CA ALA A 30 1.08 7.33 3.11
C ALA A 30 1.57 6.12 2.32
N ALA A 31 0.91 5.85 1.21
CA ALA A 31 1.42 4.93 0.23
C ALA A 31 2.79 5.47 -0.20
N GLU A 32 3.83 5.08 0.53
CA GLU A 32 5.20 5.09 0.06
C GLU A 32 5.36 3.82 -0.77
N GLY A 33 4.65 3.85 -1.88
CA GLY A 33 4.57 2.85 -2.90
C GLY A 33 4.00 3.61 -4.08
N ASP A 34 4.91 4.03 -4.96
CA ASP A 34 4.59 4.37 -6.34
C ASP A 34 3.44 3.44 -6.80
N PRO A 35 2.36 3.96 -7.42
CA PRO A 35 1.15 3.16 -7.67
C PRO A 35 1.40 1.91 -8.51
N GLY A 36 2.64 1.70 -8.98
CA GLY A 36 3.05 0.59 -9.79
C GLY A 36 2.44 0.78 -11.16
N ARG A 37 3.16 0.31 -12.18
CA ARG A 37 2.58 0.26 -13.52
C ARG A 37 2.00 -1.12 -13.75
N LYS A 38 0.78 -1.20 -14.28
CA LYS A 38 0.23 -2.51 -14.67
C LYS A 38 0.81 -2.94 -16.00
N CYS A 39 1.16 -4.22 -16.11
CA CYS A 39 1.57 -4.84 -17.36
C CYS A 39 0.41 -4.77 -18.37
N SER A 40 0.61 -4.14 -19.52
CA SER A 40 -0.44 -4.03 -20.54
C SER A 40 -0.81 -5.36 -21.20
N SER A 41 0.00 -6.41 -21.03
CA SER A 41 -0.26 -7.74 -21.58
C SER A 41 -1.00 -8.67 -20.62
N CYS A 42 -0.65 -8.68 -19.32
CA CYS A 42 -1.22 -9.62 -18.35
C CYS A 42 -1.95 -8.96 -17.17
N GLY A 43 -1.91 -7.63 -17.06
CA GLY A 43 -2.63 -6.84 -16.05
C GLY A 43 -2.00 -6.81 -14.66
N ARG A 44 -0.94 -7.57 -14.39
CA ARG A 44 -0.26 -7.57 -13.08
C ARG A 44 0.50 -6.29 -12.83
N ASP A 45 0.56 -5.92 -11.55
CA ASP A 45 1.34 -4.80 -11.06
C ASP A 45 2.85 -5.09 -11.24
N LEU A 46 3.56 -4.09 -11.74
CA LEU A 46 4.99 -4.12 -11.99
C LEU A 46 5.66 -2.98 -11.26
N ASP A 47 6.90 -3.25 -10.87
CA ASP A 47 7.82 -2.25 -10.38
C ASP A 47 8.30 -1.31 -11.51
N MET A 48 8.55 -0.04 -11.17
CA MET A 48 8.95 1.02 -12.11
C MET A 48 10.32 0.77 -12.76
N GLU A 49 11.18 -0.04 -12.15
CA GLU A 49 12.54 -0.31 -12.65
C GLU A 49 12.59 -1.48 -13.65
N THR A 50 11.49 -2.21 -13.82
CA THR A 50 11.43 -3.40 -14.67
C THR A 50 11.05 -3.09 -16.13
N ASN A 51 11.90 -3.52 -17.08
CA ASN A 51 11.64 -3.40 -18.53
C ASN A 51 11.02 -4.65 -19.17
N VAL A 52 10.94 -5.77 -18.44
CA VAL A 52 10.33 -7.03 -18.88
C VAL A 52 9.47 -7.59 -17.76
N CYS A 53 8.19 -7.85 -18.01
CA CYS A 53 7.30 -8.45 -17.02
C CYS A 53 7.83 -9.82 -16.58
N PRO A 54 8.18 -10.04 -15.29
CA PRO A 54 8.72 -11.32 -14.83
C PRO A 54 7.67 -12.44 -14.82
N TYR A 55 6.39 -12.10 -14.95
CA TYR A 55 5.27 -13.06 -14.91
C TYR A 55 4.85 -13.58 -16.29
N CYS A 56 5.12 -12.84 -17.38
CA CYS A 56 4.73 -13.26 -18.72
C CYS A 56 5.79 -13.01 -19.81
N GLY A 57 6.92 -12.38 -19.48
CA GLY A 57 7.99 -12.08 -20.44
C GLY A 57 7.69 -10.90 -21.38
N HIS A 58 6.52 -10.26 -21.28
CA HIS A 58 6.18 -9.12 -22.13
C HIS A 58 7.10 -7.93 -21.82
N TRP A 59 7.70 -7.37 -22.87
CA TRP A 59 8.55 -6.18 -22.76
C TRP A 59 7.68 -4.95 -22.48
N VAL A 60 7.94 -4.29 -21.37
CA VAL A 60 7.15 -3.16 -20.89
C VAL A 60 7.97 -1.88 -21.07
N LYS A 61 7.59 -1.06 -22.06
CA LYS A 61 8.27 0.18 -22.43
C LYS A 61 8.44 1.12 -21.24
N ARG A 62 9.67 1.49 -20.85
CA ARG A 62 9.89 2.61 -19.93
C ARG A 62 9.73 3.89 -20.75
N SER A 63 8.73 4.70 -20.43
CA SER A 63 8.47 5.96 -21.14
C SER A 63 9.58 6.97 -20.80
N MET A 64 10.75 6.82 -21.42
CA MET A 64 11.71 7.90 -21.58
C MET A 64 11.15 8.76 -22.71
N PHE A 65 10.62 9.92 -22.34
CA PHE A 65 10.11 10.95 -23.24
C PHE A 65 11.05 11.13 -24.44
N GLY A 66 10.49 11.08 -25.65
CA GLY A 66 11.13 11.54 -26.88
C GLY A 66 10.75 12.99 -27.17
#